data_AF-A0A5S3VT22-F1
#
_entry.id   AF-A0A5S3VT22-F1
#
_cell.length_a   1.000
_cell.length_b   1.000
_cell.length_c   1.000
_cell.angle_alpha   90.00
_cell.angle_beta   90.00
_cell.angle_gamma   90.00
#
_symmetry.space_group_name_H-M   'P 1'
#
loop_
_entity.id
_entity.type
_entity.pdbx_description
1 polymer ?
#
loop_
_entity_poly.entity_id
_entity_poly.type
_entity_poly.pdbx_seq_one_letter_code
_entity_poly.pdbx_strand_id
1 'polypeptide(L)'
;IVLMSCGSAFKNKGVQAMLDAVIEYMPSPTEVKPIQGVLDDGETEDTRPADDKAPFSALAFKIATDPFVGTLTFFRVYSGTVAQGDTVYNPVKSKRERFGRIVQMHSNSREEI
;
A
#
# COMPACT_ATOMS: atom_id res chain seq x y z
N ILE A 1 4.75 -22.75 13.78
CA ILE A 1 5.66 -23.35 12.77
C ILE A 1 6.08 -22.24 11.84
N VAL A 2 7.36 -22.12 11.49
CA VAL A 2 7.87 -21.10 10.56
C VAL A 2 8.45 -21.82 9.36
N LEU A 3 8.00 -21.45 8.15
CA LEU A 3 8.45 -22.08 6.91
C LEU A 3 9.88 -21.60 6.58
N MET A 4 10.75 -22.54 6.23
CA MET A 4 12.14 -22.25 5.85
C MET A 4 12.38 -22.69 4.41
N SER A 5 12.68 -21.72 3.54
CA SER A 5 13.15 -21.95 2.18
C SER A 5 14.67 -21.77 2.09
N CYS A 6 15.36 -22.51 1.23
CA CYS A 6 16.76 -22.31 0.94
C CYS A 6 17.03 -22.26 -0.58
N GLY A 7 18.09 -21.56 -0.97
CA GLY A 7 18.43 -21.35 -2.36
C GLY A 7 19.65 -20.47 -2.53
N SER A 8 20.04 -20.22 -3.78
CA SER A 8 21.09 -19.27 -4.12
C SER A 8 20.56 -18.37 -5.23
N ALA A 9 20.15 -17.16 -4.86
CA ALA A 9 19.67 -16.15 -5.80
C ALA A 9 20.73 -15.84 -6.87
N PHE A 10 22.00 -15.73 -6.47
CA PHE A 10 23.12 -15.48 -7.38
C PHE A 10 23.28 -16.58 -8.45
N LYS A 11 22.99 -17.85 -8.11
CA LYS A 11 23.03 -18.98 -9.05
C LYS A 11 21.68 -19.30 -9.67
N ASN A 12 20.66 -18.46 -9.48
CA ASN A 12 19.28 -18.66 -9.93
C ASN A 12 18.66 -19.99 -9.47
N LYS A 13 19.01 -20.47 -8.26
CA LYS A 13 18.48 -21.71 -7.69
C LYS A 13 17.50 -21.42 -6.56
N GLY A 14 16.26 -21.89 -6.70
CA GLY A 14 15.21 -21.77 -5.67
C GLY A 14 14.36 -20.50 -5.74
N VAL A 15 14.58 -19.60 -6.72
CA VAL A 15 13.81 -18.35 -6.83
C VAL A 15 12.33 -18.62 -7.14
N GLN A 16 12.04 -19.50 -8.10
CA GLN A 16 10.65 -19.85 -8.46
C GLN A 16 9.92 -20.52 -7.31
N ALA A 17 10.55 -21.51 -6.67
CA ALA A 17 9.98 -22.18 -5.49
C ALA A 17 9.72 -21.20 -4.32
N MET A 18 10.55 -20.17 -4.16
CA MET A 18 10.31 -19.11 -3.17
C MET A 18 9.09 -18.26 -3.56
N LEU A 19 8.91 -17.92 -4.83
CA LEU A 19 7.71 -17.20 -5.30
C LEU A 19 6.44 -18.03 -5.10
N ASP A 20 6.49 -19.34 -5.36
CA ASP A 20 5.36 -20.24 -5.09
C ASP A 20 5.01 -20.24 -3.59
N ALA A 21 6.03 -20.29 -2.72
CA ALA A 21 5.82 -20.21 -1.27
C ALA A 21 5.26 -18.85 -0.82
N VAL A 22 5.58 -17.75 -1.49
CA VAL A 22 4.95 -16.45 -1.21
C VAL A 22 3.45 -16.52 -1.47
N ILE A 23 3.02 -17.10 -2.59
CA ILE A 23 1.60 -17.20 -2.92
C ILE A 23 0.87 -18.13 -1.93
N GLU A 24 1.50 -19.25 -1.56
CA GLU A 24 0.84 -20.27 -0.75
C GLU A 24 0.78 -19.91 0.75
N TYR A 25 1.76 -19.19 1.29
CA TYR A 25 1.89 -19.00 2.73
C TYR A 25 1.85 -17.55 3.21
N MET A 26 2.00 -16.54 2.33
CA MET A 26 1.88 -15.15 2.76
C MET A 26 0.40 -14.74 2.81
N PRO A 27 -0.01 -13.99 3.85
CA PRO A 27 -1.39 -13.58 3.98
C PRO A 27 -1.74 -12.52 2.93
N SER A 28 -2.93 -12.67 2.35
CA SER A 28 -3.61 -11.63 1.60
C SER A 28 -4.02 -10.47 2.53
N PRO A 29 -4.26 -9.26 1.99
CA PRO A 29 -4.72 -8.11 2.79
C PRO A 29 -5.98 -8.39 3.61
N THR A 30 -6.88 -9.24 3.13
CA THR A 30 -8.13 -9.63 3.79
C THR A 30 -7.95 -10.63 4.93
N GLU A 31 -6.81 -11.31 5.00
CA GLU A 31 -6.49 -12.29 6.06
C GLU A 31 -5.76 -11.65 7.25
N VAL A 32 -5.38 -10.38 7.12
CA VAL A 32 -4.73 -9.61 8.20
C VAL A 32 -5.78 -8.81 8.97
N LYS A 33 -5.54 -8.61 10.27
CA LYS A 33 -6.43 -7.80 11.10
C LYS A 33 -6.57 -6.37 10.53
N PRO A 34 -7.79 -5.81 10.54
CA PRO A 34 -8.02 -4.40 10.18
C PRO A 34 -7.11 -3.46 10.95
N ILE A 35 -6.67 -2.39 10.29
CA ILE A 35 -5.87 -1.36 10.95
C ILE A 35 -6.76 -0.56 11.90
N GLN A 36 -6.23 -0.29 13.09
CA GLN A 36 -6.88 0.56 14.08
C GLN A 36 -6.43 2.01 13.90
N GLY A 37 -7.36 2.93 14.15
CA GLY A 37 -7.12 4.36 14.18
C GLY A 37 -8.04 5.03 15.20
N VAL A 38 -7.90 6.35 15.33
CA VAL A 38 -8.72 7.17 16.22
C VAL A 38 -9.48 8.18 15.37
N LEU A 39 -10.73 8.47 15.74
CA LEU A 39 -11.53 9.51 15.11
C LEU A 39 -11.00 10.92 15.46
N ASP A 40 -11.61 11.93 14.84
CA ASP A 40 -11.21 13.33 15.00
C ASP A 40 -11.34 13.84 16.46
N ASP A 41 -12.08 13.14 17.31
CA ASP A 41 -12.23 13.44 18.75
C ASP A 41 -11.02 13.01 19.60
N GLY A 42 -10.10 12.21 19.04
CA GLY A 42 -8.88 11.78 19.71
C GLY A 42 -9.08 10.68 20.75
N GLU A 43 -10.29 10.18 20.96
CA GLU A 43 -10.61 9.16 21.96
C GLU A 43 -11.34 7.94 21.38
N THR A 44 -12.16 8.14 20.34
CA THR A 44 -12.95 7.06 19.78
C THR A 44 -12.11 6.22 18.82
N GLU A 45 -11.84 4.97 19.18
CA GLU A 45 -11.18 4.01 18.31
C GLU A 45 -12.11 3.55 17.18
N ASP A 46 -11.57 3.47 15.97
CA ASP A 46 -12.24 2.92 14.78
C ASP A 46 -11.28 2.00 14.02
N THR A 47 -11.82 1.19 13.10
CA THR A 47 -11.05 0.27 12.28
C THR A 47 -11.22 0.54 10.79
N ARG A 48 -10.19 0.17 10.02
CA ARG A 48 -10.19 0.23 8.55
C ARG A 48 -10.12 -1.20 8.01
N PRO A 49 -11.28 -1.83 7.70
CA PRO A 49 -11.31 -3.14 7.07
C PRO A 49 -10.80 -3.06 5.64
N ALA A 50 -10.14 -4.14 5.19
CA ALA A 50 -9.74 -4.31 3.79
C ALA A 50 -10.98 -4.59 2.92
N ASP A 51 -11.76 -3.55 2.65
CA ASP A 51 -12.97 -3.57 1.83
C ASP A 51 -13.01 -2.34 0.91
N ASP A 52 -13.18 -2.57 -0.39
CA ASP A 52 -13.25 -1.54 -1.43
C ASP A 52 -14.48 -0.63 -1.28
N LYS A 53 -15.53 -1.07 -0.58
CA LYS A 53 -16.76 -0.30 -0.33
C LYS A 53 -16.70 0.53 0.96
N ALA A 54 -15.69 0.30 1.81
CA ALA A 54 -15.50 1.06 3.03
C ALA A 54 -15.03 2.51 2.73
N PRO A 55 -15.13 3.43 3.70
CA PRO A 55 -14.59 4.78 3.53
C PRO A 55 -13.08 4.74 3.21
N PHE A 56 -12.65 5.61 2.28
CA PHE A 56 -11.26 5.66 1.86
C PHE A 56 -10.32 5.99 3.03
N SER A 57 -9.28 5.18 3.19
CA SER A 57 -8.18 5.45 4.12
C SER A 57 -6.86 4.95 3.56
N ALA A 58 -5.83 5.79 3.66
CA ALA A 58 -4.49 5.47 3.21
C ALA A 58 -3.41 6.10 4.09
N LEU A 59 -2.23 5.49 4.09
CA LEU A 59 -1.05 5.99 4.77
C LEU A 59 0.08 6.25 3.77
N ALA A 60 0.55 7.49 3.72
CA ALA A 60 1.78 7.86 3.01
C ALA A 60 2.99 7.47 3.87
N PHE A 61 3.88 6.60 3.36
CA PHE A 61 5.00 6.05 4.13
C PHE A 61 6.38 6.39 3.56
N LYS A 62 6.46 6.81 2.29
CA LYS A 62 7.75 7.18 1.67
C LYS A 62 7.56 8.30 0.68
N ILE A 63 8.40 9.32 0.79
CA ILE A 63 8.50 10.41 -0.18
C ILE A 63 9.82 10.23 -0.91
N ALA A 64 9.78 10.23 -2.24
CA ALA A 64 10.96 10.11 -3.09
C ALA A 64 10.90 11.17 -4.19
N THR A 65 12.06 11.69 -4.57
CA THR A 65 12.17 12.62 -5.68
C THR A 65 12.60 11.86 -6.93
N ASP A 66 11.75 11.83 -7.94
CA ASP A 66 12.05 11.28 -9.25
C ASP A 66 12.48 12.41 -10.20
N PRO A 67 13.58 12.26 -10.96
CA PRO A 67 14.06 13.30 -11.87
C PRO A 67 13.07 13.70 -12.97
N PHE A 68 12.13 12.82 -13.34
CA PHE A 68 11.21 13.04 -14.46
C PHE A 68 9.80 13.43 -14.02
N VAL A 69 9.33 12.90 -12.89
CA VAL A 69 7.94 13.06 -12.43
C VAL A 69 7.83 14.03 -11.24
N GLY A 70 8.96 14.42 -10.65
CA GLY A 70 9.02 15.25 -9.46
C GLY A 70 8.85 14.43 -8.18
N THR A 71 8.13 14.96 -7.20
CA THR A 71 7.95 14.29 -5.91
C THR A 71 6.91 13.18 -5.98
N LEU A 72 7.33 11.94 -5.77
CA LEU A 72 6.48 10.76 -5.61
C LEU A 72 6.20 10.52 -4.13
N THR A 73 4.93 10.36 -3.79
CA THR A 73 4.50 9.92 -2.46
C THR A 73 3.97 8.50 -2.57
N PHE A 74 4.69 7.55 -2.00
CA PHE A 74 4.23 6.17 -1.86
C PHE A 74 3.25 6.09 -0.71
N PHE A 75 2.10 5.51 -0.99
CA PHE A 75 1.05 5.31 -0.03
C PHE A 75 0.52 3.87 -0.10
N ARG A 76 -0.06 3.42 1.01
CA ARG A 76 -0.78 2.16 1.10
C ARG A 76 -2.24 2.48 1.41
N VAL A 77 -3.16 1.95 0.61
CA VAL A 77 -4.61 1.99 0.88
C VAL A 77 -4.95 0.86 1.84
N TYR A 78 -5.75 1.17 2.87
CA TYR A 78 -6.25 0.19 3.83
C TYR A 78 -7.73 -0.13 3.63
N SER A 79 -8.52 0.83 3.15
CA SER A 79 -9.96 0.70 2.96
C SER A 79 -10.41 1.64 1.85
N GLY A 80 -11.48 1.27 1.16
CA GLY A 80 -12.06 2.06 0.07
C GLY A 80 -11.18 2.13 -1.17
N THR A 81 -11.60 2.97 -2.10
CA THR A 81 -10.91 3.19 -3.37
C THR A 81 -10.61 4.67 -3.58
N VAL A 82 -9.60 4.96 -4.39
CA VAL A 82 -9.28 6.32 -4.85
C VAL A 82 -9.03 6.30 -6.34
N ALA A 83 -9.52 7.31 -7.04
CA ALA A 83 -9.30 7.52 -8.46
C ALA A 83 -8.40 8.74 -8.70
N GLN A 84 -7.81 8.79 -9.88
CA GLN A 84 -7.12 9.99 -10.34
C GLN A 84 -8.07 11.19 -10.35
N GLY A 85 -7.60 12.31 -9.78
CA GLY A 85 -8.35 13.56 -9.70
C GLY A 85 -9.10 13.75 -8.39
N ASP A 86 -9.27 12.70 -7.59
CA ASP A 86 -9.96 12.76 -6.30
C ASP A 86 -9.25 13.70 -5.32
N THR A 87 -10.05 14.33 -4.48
CA THR A 87 -9.56 15.19 -3.39
C THR A 87 -9.82 14.51 -2.07
N VAL A 88 -8.74 14.20 -1.35
CA VAL A 88 -8.80 13.53 -0.05
C VAL A 88 -8.40 14.47 1.07
N TYR A 89 -8.84 14.17 2.29
CA TYR A 89 -8.46 14.92 3.47
C TYR A 89 -7.23 14.29 4.13
N ASN A 90 -6.21 15.10 4.40
CA ASN A 90 -5.05 14.74 5.20
C ASN A 90 -5.27 15.24 6.64
N PRO A 91 -5.59 14.36 7.60
CA PRO A 91 -5.89 14.75 8.97
C PRO A 91 -4.67 15.33 9.69
N VAL A 92 -3.45 14.86 9.38
CA VAL A 92 -2.20 15.31 10.03
C VAL A 92 -1.88 16.77 9.69
N LYS A 93 -2.22 17.21 8.48
CA LYS A 93 -2.01 18.60 8.04
C LYS A 93 -3.28 19.44 8.07
N SER A 94 -4.41 18.83 8.43
CA SER A 94 -5.76 19.40 8.31
C SER A 94 -6.03 20.07 6.96
N LYS A 95 -5.58 19.44 5.87
CA LYS A 95 -5.65 19.99 4.50
C LYS A 95 -6.24 18.99 3.53
N ARG A 96 -6.97 19.50 2.54
CA ARG A 96 -7.39 18.70 1.39
C ARG A 96 -6.26 18.65 0.37
N GLU A 97 -5.87 17.45 -0.03
CA GLU A 97 -4.85 17.18 -1.04
C GLU A 97 -5.51 16.48 -2.24
N ARG A 98 -5.09 16.82 -3.45
CA ARG A 98 -5.64 16.24 -4.69
C ARG A 98 -4.69 15.21 -5.26
N PHE A 99 -5.18 14.01 -5.57
CA PHE A 99 -4.44 13.00 -6.30
C PHE A 99 -4.34 13.39 -7.77
N GLY A 100 -3.26 14.07 -8.16
CA GLY A 100 -3.06 14.52 -9.54
C GLY A 100 -2.82 13.38 -10.53
N ARG A 101 -1.86 12.51 -10.23
CA ARG A 101 -1.53 11.30 -11.00
C ARG A 101 -1.24 10.17 -10.04
N ILE A 102 -1.74 8.98 -10.36
CA ILE A 102 -1.43 7.74 -9.64
C ILE A 102 -0.59 6.91 -10.58
N VAL A 103 0.52 6.38 -10.05
CA VAL A 103 1.50 5.64 -10.86
C VAL A 103 1.81 4.33 -10.16
N GLN A 104 1.70 3.24 -10.90
CA GLN A 104 2.20 1.93 -10.51
C GLN A 104 3.64 1.78 -11.01
N MET A 105 4.55 1.49 -10.09
CA MET A 105 5.97 1.30 -10.38
C MET A 105 6.26 -0.17 -10.71
N HIS A 106 6.74 -0.43 -11.91
CA HIS A 106 7.18 -1.75 -12.36
C HIS A 106 8.71 -1.87 -12.28
N SER A 107 9.25 -3.07 -12.50
CA SER A 107 10.69 -3.35 -12.41
C SER A 107 11.53 -2.54 -13.40
N ASN A 108 10.99 -2.22 -14.58
CA ASN A 108 11.66 -1.47 -15.64
C ASN A 108 10.82 -0.34 -16.25
N SER A 109 9.57 -0.17 -15.81
CA SER A 109 8.64 0.77 -16.40
C SER A 109 7.73 1.38 -15.34
N ARG A 110 6.88 2.30 -15.77
CA ARG A 110 5.90 2.99 -14.94
C ARG A 110 4.59 3.01 -15.71
N GLU A 111 3.50 2.75 -15.01
CA GLU A 111 2.15 2.72 -15.59
C GLU A 111 1.27 3.71 -14.84
N GLU A 112 0.61 4.60 -15.57
CA GLU A 112 -0.39 5.51 -14.99
C GLU A 112 -1.73 4.78 -14.93
N ILE A 113 -2.42 4.88 -13.78
CA ILE A 113 -3.70 4.22 -13.50
C ILE A 113 -4.76 5.21 -13.03
#